data_AF-A0A2V1P4X0-F1
#
_entry.id   AF-A0A2V1P4X0-F1
#
_cell.length_a   1.000
_cell.length_b   1.000
_cell.length_c   1.000
_cell.angle_alpha   90.00
_cell.angle_beta   90.00
_cell.angle_gamma   90.00
#
_symmetry.space_group_name_H-M   'P 1'
#
loop_
_entity.id
_entity.type
_entity.pdbx_description
1 polymer ?
#
loop_
_entity_poly.entity_id
_entity_poly.type
_entity_poly.pdbx_seq_one_letter_code
_entity_poly.pdbx_strand_id
1 'polypeptide(L)'
;MTNYLDFEKPLAEIEGKAAELRAMARANEEMDVETEAQALDKKAADLLESLYADLTPWRKCQVARHPERPHCQDYIEALFTEYTPLAGDRNFADDHAVMGGLARLDDKPVMVIGHEKGNDTKSRIERNFGMARPEGYRKAIRLMDLADRFGIPVITLVDTPGAYPGKGAEERGQSEAIARSTEKCLDLRVPLVSVVIGEGGSGGAVAFATGNRIAMLEHSVYSVISPEGCASILWKDAEKMREAAEALRLTAQNLHELGICDRIIREPLGGAHRAKAKTIESVGKAIKVMLAELDGKTGDELRDARRKKYLGLGQKGLAA
;
A
#
# COMPACT_ATOMS: atom_id res chain seq x y z
N MET A 1 3.30 -18.74 -13.39
CA MET A 1 4.51 -19.06 -12.60
C MET A 1 4.46 -18.19 -11.37
N THR A 2 4.57 -18.79 -10.19
CA THR A 2 4.70 -18.04 -8.94
C THR A 2 6.01 -17.26 -8.98
N ASN A 3 5.96 -15.95 -8.69
CA ASN A 3 7.17 -15.17 -8.50
C ASN A 3 7.64 -15.34 -7.04
N TYR A 4 8.91 -15.66 -6.83
CA TYR A 4 9.48 -15.90 -5.50
C TYR A 4 10.44 -14.79 -5.14
N LEU A 5 10.34 -14.30 -3.90
CA LEU A 5 11.29 -13.36 -3.33
C LEU A 5 12.62 -14.06 -2.98
N ASP A 6 13.68 -13.28 -2.81
CA ASP A 6 15.01 -13.84 -2.53
C ASP A 6 15.06 -14.76 -1.31
N PHE A 7 14.32 -14.42 -0.25
CA PHE A 7 14.26 -15.24 0.96
C PHE A 7 13.36 -16.47 0.81
N GLU A 8 12.58 -16.56 -0.27
CA GLU A 8 11.72 -17.71 -0.60
C GLU A 8 12.40 -18.69 -1.55
N LYS A 9 13.67 -18.48 -1.95
CA LYS A 9 14.41 -19.44 -2.80
C LYS A 9 14.37 -20.88 -2.28
N PRO A 10 14.59 -21.17 -0.98
CA PRO A 10 14.47 -22.54 -0.47
C PRO A 10 13.06 -23.13 -0.62
N LEU A 11 12.02 -22.29 -0.55
CA LEU A 11 10.64 -22.72 -0.80
C LEU A 11 10.43 -23.05 -2.28
N ALA A 12 10.91 -22.19 -3.18
CA ALA A 12 10.82 -22.39 -4.63
C ALA A 12 11.48 -23.72 -5.06
N GLU A 13 12.60 -24.10 -4.46
CA GLU A 13 13.28 -25.37 -4.72
C GLU A 13 12.43 -26.58 -4.31
N ILE A 14 11.75 -26.51 -3.16
CA ILE A 14 10.90 -27.60 -2.66
C ILE A 14 9.65 -27.74 -3.52
N GLU A 15 8.96 -26.63 -3.80
CA GLU A 15 7.77 -26.62 -4.65
C GLU A 15 8.11 -27.03 -6.10
N GLY A 16 9.27 -26.62 -6.61
CA GLY A 16 9.78 -27.03 -7.92
C GLY A 16 10.03 -28.54 -8.01
N LYS A 17 10.66 -29.14 -6.98
CA LYS A 17 10.85 -30.60 -6.91
C LYS A 17 9.52 -31.36 -6.85
N ALA A 18 8.55 -30.87 -6.07
CA ALA A 18 7.22 -31.47 -6.01
C ALA A 18 6.51 -31.42 -7.37
N ALA A 19 6.62 -30.30 -8.09
CA ALA A 19 6.08 -30.15 -9.43
C ALA A 19 6.77 -31.07 -10.45
N GLU A 20 8.09 -31.23 -10.37
CA GLU A 20 8.88 -32.13 -11.22
C GLU A 20 8.49 -33.60 -11.02
N LEU A 21 8.38 -34.06 -9.76
CA LEU A 21 7.92 -35.42 -9.45
C LEU A 21 6.54 -35.69 -10.06
N ARG A 22 5.60 -34.75 -9.92
CA ARG A 22 4.27 -34.87 -10.54
C ARG A 22 4.31 -34.88 -12.06
N ALA A 23 5.21 -34.13 -12.66
CA ALA A 23 5.40 -34.14 -14.11
C ALA A 23 5.95 -35.49 -14.58
N MET A 24 6.88 -36.10 -13.84
CA MET A 24 7.40 -37.44 -14.11
C MET A 24 6.32 -38.52 -13.95
N ALA A 25 5.51 -38.45 -12.89
CA ALA A 25 4.39 -39.37 -12.67
C ALA A 25 3.38 -39.35 -13.83
N ARG A 26 3.10 -38.16 -14.38
CA ARG A 26 2.23 -38.01 -15.56
C ARG A 26 2.84 -38.58 -16.84
N ALA A 27 4.17 -38.68 -16.92
CA ALA A 27 4.88 -39.22 -18.06
C ALA A 27 5.12 -40.73 -17.99
N ASN A 28 5.02 -41.33 -16.79
CA ASN A 28 5.22 -42.76 -16.58
C ASN A 28 4.26 -43.29 -15.49
N GLU A 29 3.19 -43.99 -15.92
CA GLU A 29 2.13 -44.50 -15.03
C GLU A 29 2.61 -45.55 -14.01
N GLU A 30 3.79 -46.15 -14.20
CA GLU A 30 4.40 -47.10 -13.24
C GLU A 30 5.17 -46.41 -12.10
N MET A 31 5.39 -45.09 -12.17
CA MET A 31 6.06 -44.34 -11.12
C MET A 31 5.07 -43.84 -10.05
N ASP A 32 5.02 -44.53 -8.91
CA ASP A 32 4.33 -44.03 -7.71
C ASP A 32 5.24 -43.04 -6.96
N VAL A 33 5.03 -41.75 -7.21
CA VAL A 33 5.74 -40.64 -6.54
C VAL A 33 4.78 -39.65 -5.86
N GLU A 34 3.50 -40.02 -5.74
CA GLU A 34 2.48 -39.15 -5.16
C GLU A 34 2.72 -38.94 -3.66
N THR A 35 3.17 -39.98 -2.96
CA THR A 35 3.50 -39.89 -1.53
C THR A 35 4.68 -38.93 -1.29
N GLU A 36 5.73 -39.02 -2.10
CA GLU A 36 6.89 -38.12 -2.04
C GLU A 36 6.51 -36.68 -2.40
N ALA A 37 5.68 -36.49 -3.43
CA ALA A 37 5.19 -35.17 -3.81
C ALA A 37 4.34 -34.53 -2.70
N GLN A 38 3.47 -35.30 -2.05
CA GLN A 38 2.69 -34.82 -0.89
C GLN A 38 3.57 -34.49 0.32
N ALA A 39 4.62 -35.29 0.57
CA ALA A 39 5.59 -34.99 1.63
C ALA A 39 6.34 -33.67 1.37
N LEU A 40 6.70 -33.40 0.11
CA LEU A 40 7.31 -32.13 -0.30
C LEU A 40 6.34 -30.96 -0.18
N ASP A 41 5.06 -31.11 -0.55
CA ASP A 41 4.05 -30.07 -0.37
C ASP A 41 3.87 -29.71 1.11
N LYS A 42 3.80 -30.70 1.99
CA LYS A 42 3.72 -30.46 3.43
C LYS A 42 4.94 -29.71 3.92
N LYS A 43 6.14 -30.13 3.49
CA LYS A 43 7.40 -29.46 3.85
C LYS A 43 7.44 -28.01 3.33
N ALA A 44 6.90 -27.76 2.13
CA ALA A 44 6.79 -26.42 1.57
C ALA A 44 5.82 -25.55 2.40
N ALA A 45 4.66 -26.10 2.78
CA ALA A 45 3.69 -25.40 3.62
C ALA A 45 4.29 -25.02 4.99
N ASP A 46 4.94 -25.98 5.66
CA ASP A 46 5.61 -25.75 6.97
C ASP A 46 6.72 -24.70 6.85
N LEU A 47 7.50 -24.73 5.75
CA LEU A 47 8.55 -23.75 5.49
C LEU A 47 7.97 -22.36 5.20
N LEU A 48 6.89 -22.26 4.43
CA LEU A 48 6.22 -20.99 4.16
C LEU A 48 5.72 -20.35 5.46
N GLU A 49 5.10 -21.13 6.34
CA GLU A 49 4.66 -20.67 7.66
C GLU A 49 5.84 -20.17 8.49
N SER A 50 6.92 -20.95 8.58
CA SER A 50 8.14 -20.55 9.29
C SER A 50 8.77 -19.28 8.74
N LEU A 51 8.84 -19.11 7.41
CA LEU A 51 9.43 -17.94 6.78
C LEU A 51 8.63 -16.66 7.06
N TYR A 52 7.30 -16.75 7.05
CA TYR A 52 6.42 -15.59 7.22
C TYR A 52 6.07 -15.27 8.68
N ALA A 53 6.31 -16.20 9.62
CA ALA A 53 6.11 -15.97 11.05
C ALA A 53 7.04 -14.88 11.63
N ASP A 54 8.26 -14.73 11.10
CA ASP A 54 9.25 -13.78 11.61
C ASP A 54 9.94 -13.00 10.47
N LEU A 55 9.12 -12.27 9.69
CA LEU A 55 9.67 -11.40 8.65
C LEU A 55 10.37 -10.18 9.27
N THR A 56 11.66 -10.06 8.98
CA THR A 56 12.42 -8.84 9.26
C THR A 56 11.84 -7.63 8.51
N PRO A 57 12.09 -6.40 8.98
CA PRO A 57 11.63 -5.19 8.30
C PRO A 57 12.02 -5.13 6.82
N TRP A 58 13.24 -5.56 6.49
CA TRP A 58 13.68 -5.63 5.09
C TRP A 58 12.89 -6.66 4.26
N ARG A 59 12.62 -7.85 4.81
CA ARG A 59 11.79 -8.84 4.10
C ARG A 59 10.37 -8.32 3.89
N LYS A 60 9.82 -7.56 4.83
CA LYS A 60 8.53 -6.86 4.63
C LYS A 60 8.61 -5.82 3.51
N CYS A 61 9.71 -5.07 3.37
CA CYS A 61 9.92 -4.22 2.19
C CYS A 61 9.87 -5.01 0.88
N GLN A 62 10.50 -6.20 0.84
CA GLN A 62 10.45 -7.06 -0.34
C GLN A 62 9.02 -7.55 -0.65
N VAL A 63 8.24 -7.91 0.38
CA VAL A 63 6.82 -8.31 0.22
C VAL A 63 5.94 -7.12 -0.20
N ALA A 64 6.18 -5.92 0.34
CA ALA A 64 5.49 -4.68 -0.05
C ALA A 64 5.74 -4.30 -1.51
N ARG A 65 6.93 -4.63 -2.02
CA ARG A 65 7.38 -4.36 -3.39
C ARG A 65 7.13 -5.52 -4.35
N HIS A 66 6.47 -6.58 -3.89
CA HIS A 66 6.25 -7.77 -4.70
C HIS A 66 5.50 -7.40 -6.01
N PRO A 67 5.98 -7.84 -7.19
CA PRO A 67 5.43 -7.41 -8.47
C PRO A 67 3.99 -7.85 -8.73
N GLU A 68 3.51 -8.87 -8.01
CA GLU A 68 2.12 -9.34 -8.05
C GLU A 68 1.29 -8.87 -6.86
N ARG A 69 1.82 -7.99 -5.99
CA ARG A 69 1.02 -7.39 -4.92
C ARG A 69 -0.16 -6.62 -5.54
N PRO A 70 -1.39 -6.75 -5.03
CA PRO A 70 -2.52 -6.03 -5.58
C PRO A 70 -2.28 -4.51 -5.51
N HIS A 71 -2.51 -3.82 -6.62
CA HIS A 71 -2.38 -2.36 -6.76
C HIS A 71 -3.75 -1.68 -6.70
N CYS A 72 -3.79 -0.35 -6.71
CA CYS A 72 -5.01 0.45 -6.54
C CYS A 72 -6.15 0.01 -7.46
N GLN A 73 -5.86 -0.26 -8.74
CA GLN A 73 -6.82 -0.76 -9.70
C GLN A 73 -7.51 -2.05 -9.25
N ASP A 74 -6.76 -3.02 -8.71
CA ASP A 74 -7.32 -4.30 -8.23
C ASP A 74 -8.32 -4.08 -7.08
N TYR A 75 -8.02 -3.16 -6.17
CA TYR A 75 -8.93 -2.80 -5.08
C TYR A 75 -10.16 -2.04 -5.58
N ILE A 76 -9.98 -1.10 -6.53
CA ILE A 76 -11.09 -0.33 -7.11
C ILE A 76 -12.09 -1.28 -7.78
N GLU A 77 -11.60 -2.18 -8.64
CA GLU A 77 -12.42 -3.11 -9.42
C GLU A 77 -13.19 -4.10 -8.55
N ALA A 78 -12.61 -4.55 -7.43
CA ALA A 78 -13.19 -5.58 -6.60
C ALA A 78 -14.02 -5.07 -5.41
N LEU A 79 -13.77 -3.86 -4.90
CA LEU A 79 -14.47 -3.33 -3.72
C LEU A 79 -15.58 -2.34 -4.05
N PHE A 80 -15.53 -1.69 -5.21
CA PHE A 80 -16.39 -0.57 -5.51
C PHE A 80 -17.27 -0.85 -6.73
N THR A 81 -18.54 -0.45 -6.64
CA THR A 81 -19.45 -0.48 -7.78
C THR A 81 -19.67 0.94 -8.32
N GLU A 82 -20.19 1.03 -9.54
CA GLU A 82 -20.45 2.33 -10.22
C GLU A 82 -19.23 3.27 -10.25
N TYR A 83 -18.01 2.71 -10.29
CA TYR A 83 -16.80 3.51 -10.34
C TYR A 83 -16.74 4.35 -11.62
N THR A 84 -16.75 5.67 -11.44
CA THR A 84 -16.65 6.67 -12.50
C THR A 84 -15.31 7.40 -12.36
N PRO A 85 -14.29 7.06 -13.18
CA PRO A 85 -12.99 7.70 -13.11
C PRO A 85 -13.08 9.19 -13.49
N LEU A 86 -12.39 10.05 -12.75
CA LEU A 86 -12.38 11.49 -12.95
C LEU A 86 -10.95 11.98 -13.24
N ALA A 87 -10.70 12.33 -14.51
CA ALA A 87 -9.37 12.72 -15.01
C ALA A 87 -9.03 14.21 -14.81
N GLY A 88 -7.73 14.49 -14.77
CA GLY A 88 -7.14 15.83 -14.90
C GLY A 88 -7.13 16.67 -13.63
N ASP A 89 -6.15 17.57 -13.51
CA ASP A 89 -6.06 18.55 -12.43
C ASP A 89 -6.71 19.91 -12.76
N ARG A 90 -7.15 20.11 -14.03
CA ARG A 90 -7.64 21.38 -14.59
C ARG A 90 -6.59 22.49 -14.65
N ASN A 91 -5.31 22.14 -14.59
CA ASN A 91 -4.21 23.08 -14.59
C ASN A 91 -3.11 22.69 -15.59
N PHE A 92 -2.68 21.43 -15.61
CA PHE A 92 -1.58 20.96 -16.44
C PHE A 92 -1.90 19.67 -17.20
N ALA A 93 -2.25 18.58 -16.50
CA ALA A 93 -2.42 17.27 -17.12
C ALA A 93 -3.28 16.32 -16.26
N ASP A 94 -3.57 15.15 -16.82
CA ASP A 94 -4.00 13.98 -16.04
C ASP A 94 -2.76 13.14 -15.69
N ASP A 95 -2.49 12.99 -14.40
CA ASP A 95 -1.42 12.12 -13.94
C ASP A 95 -1.94 10.69 -13.78
N HIS A 96 -1.39 9.78 -14.57
CA HIS A 96 -1.78 8.38 -14.57
C HIS A 96 -1.29 7.62 -13.32
N ALA A 97 -0.29 8.14 -12.59
CA ALA A 97 0.16 7.57 -11.32
C ALA A 97 -0.91 7.70 -10.21
N VAL A 98 -1.92 8.55 -10.40
CA VAL A 98 -3.02 8.76 -9.45
C VAL A 98 -4.35 8.43 -10.11
N MET A 99 -4.97 7.33 -9.66
CA MET A 99 -6.36 7.00 -9.97
C MET A 99 -7.29 7.72 -9.01
N GLY A 100 -8.49 8.06 -9.48
CA GLY A 100 -9.53 8.54 -8.58
C GLY A 100 -10.84 8.85 -9.27
N GLY A 101 -11.93 8.75 -8.51
CA GLY A 101 -13.28 8.86 -9.03
C GLY A 101 -14.36 8.63 -7.99
N LEU A 102 -15.59 8.90 -8.40
CA LEU A 102 -16.78 8.57 -7.60
C LEU A 102 -17.07 7.07 -7.72
N ALA A 103 -17.54 6.47 -6.64
CA ALA A 103 -17.86 5.05 -6.56
C ALA A 103 -18.92 4.82 -5.47
N ARG A 104 -19.40 3.58 -5.38
CA ARG A 104 -20.20 3.07 -4.27
C ARG A 104 -19.44 1.97 -3.52
N LEU A 105 -19.49 2.03 -2.19
CA LEU A 105 -19.05 0.96 -1.29
C LEU A 105 -20.27 0.49 -0.49
N ASP A 106 -20.77 -0.72 -0.77
CA ASP A 106 -22.04 -1.23 -0.22
C ASP A 106 -23.17 -0.18 -0.34
N ASP A 107 -23.37 0.34 -1.55
CA ASP A 107 -24.30 1.43 -1.90
C ASP A 107 -24.05 2.81 -1.28
N LYS A 108 -23.08 2.96 -0.36
CA LYS A 108 -22.66 4.28 0.17
C LYS A 108 -21.81 5.01 -0.87
N PRO A 109 -22.16 6.24 -1.30
CA PRO A 109 -21.33 7.00 -2.23
C PRO A 109 -20.01 7.38 -1.55
N VAL A 110 -18.91 7.23 -2.28
CA VAL A 110 -17.54 7.51 -1.82
C VAL A 110 -16.70 8.11 -2.94
N MET A 111 -15.70 8.90 -2.56
CA MET A 111 -14.61 9.32 -3.44
C MET A 111 -13.40 8.43 -3.15
N VAL A 112 -13.00 7.61 -4.11
CA VAL A 112 -11.78 6.80 -4.00
C VAL A 112 -10.65 7.48 -4.76
N ILE A 113 -9.45 7.53 -4.16
CA ILE A 113 -8.24 8.10 -4.76
C ILE A 113 -7.06 7.20 -4.40
N GLY A 114 -6.15 6.90 -5.31
CA GLY A 114 -4.99 6.08 -4.94
C GLY A 114 -3.88 6.08 -5.96
N HIS A 115 -2.72 5.61 -5.50
CA HIS A 115 -1.52 5.47 -6.32
C HIS A 115 -1.62 4.19 -7.15
N GLU A 116 -1.42 4.29 -8.46
CA GLU A 116 -1.43 3.14 -9.35
C GLU A 116 -0.02 2.88 -9.88
N LYS A 117 0.52 1.69 -9.63
CA LYS A 117 1.87 1.32 -10.03
C LYS A 117 1.93 0.69 -11.43
N GLY A 118 0.89 0.00 -11.86
CA GLY A 118 0.89 -0.87 -13.03
C GLY A 118 1.35 -2.29 -12.72
N ASN A 119 0.74 -3.26 -13.41
CA ASN A 119 0.94 -4.69 -13.22
C ASN A 119 1.98 -5.33 -14.16
N ASP A 120 2.35 -4.63 -15.23
CA ASP A 120 3.35 -5.06 -16.21
C ASP A 120 4.31 -3.92 -16.57
N THR A 121 5.34 -4.19 -17.36
CA THR A 121 6.34 -3.17 -17.74
C THR A 121 5.71 -1.96 -18.46
N LYS A 122 4.74 -2.20 -19.35
CA LYS A 122 4.12 -1.15 -20.15
C LYS A 122 3.29 -0.21 -19.27
N SER A 123 2.39 -0.79 -18.47
CA SER A 123 1.55 -0.07 -17.52
C SER A 123 2.38 0.62 -16.45
N ARG A 124 3.48 0.02 -15.98
CA ARG A 124 4.40 0.66 -15.03
C ARG A 124 5.05 1.93 -15.58
N ILE A 125 5.48 1.92 -16.83
CA ILE A 125 6.03 3.11 -17.49
C ILE A 125 4.95 4.19 -17.64
N GLU A 126 3.75 3.82 -18.09
CA GLU A 126 2.63 4.75 -18.24
C GLU A 126 2.21 5.40 -16.91
N ARG A 127 2.17 4.59 -15.85
CA ARG A 127 1.77 4.98 -14.50
C ARG A 127 2.92 5.55 -13.67
N ASN A 128 4.09 5.72 -14.29
CA ASN A 128 5.31 6.21 -13.64
C ASN A 128 5.64 5.45 -12.34
N PHE A 129 5.39 4.13 -12.31
CA PHE A 129 5.59 3.26 -11.16
C PHE A 129 4.89 3.76 -9.88
N GLY A 130 3.75 4.46 -10.00
CA GLY A 130 3.02 5.03 -8.88
C GLY A 130 3.67 6.28 -8.27
N MET A 131 4.68 6.85 -8.92
CA MET A 131 5.32 8.09 -8.50
C MET A 131 4.57 9.29 -9.09
N ALA A 132 3.72 9.92 -8.29
CA ALA A 132 2.96 11.08 -8.72
C ALA A 132 3.85 12.30 -8.98
N ARG A 133 3.48 13.06 -10.01
CA ARG A 133 3.97 14.39 -10.34
C ARG A 133 3.05 15.45 -9.69
N PRO A 134 3.40 16.75 -9.75
CA PRO A 134 2.62 17.79 -9.06
C PRO A 134 1.14 17.80 -9.48
N GLU A 135 0.87 17.62 -10.78
CA GLU A 135 -0.46 17.47 -11.36
C GLU A 135 -1.28 16.31 -10.74
N GLY A 136 -0.65 15.20 -10.30
CA GLY A 136 -1.33 14.11 -9.62
C GLY A 136 -1.84 14.49 -8.23
N TYR A 137 -1.04 15.24 -7.46
CA TYR A 137 -1.47 15.78 -6.17
C TYR A 137 -2.57 16.84 -6.34
N ARG A 138 -2.46 17.72 -7.35
CA ARG A 138 -3.50 18.72 -7.67
C ARG A 138 -4.81 18.08 -8.11
N LYS A 139 -4.74 17.00 -8.91
CA LYS A 139 -5.90 16.15 -9.21
C LYS A 139 -6.53 15.61 -7.93
N ALA A 140 -5.73 15.07 -7.01
CA ALA A 140 -6.23 14.57 -5.73
C ALA A 140 -6.94 15.66 -4.91
N ILE A 141 -6.36 16.86 -4.80
CA ILE A 141 -6.99 18.03 -4.15
C ILE A 141 -8.35 18.34 -4.77
N ARG A 142 -8.43 18.42 -6.10
CA ARG A 142 -9.68 18.68 -6.83
C ARG A 142 -10.76 17.63 -6.52
N LEU A 143 -10.38 16.35 -6.44
CA LEU A 143 -11.30 15.26 -6.09
C LEU A 143 -11.74 15.34 -4.64
N MET A 144 -10.83 15.67 -3.73
CA MET A 144 -11.15 15.92 -2.32
C MET A 144 -12.10 17.12 -2.16
N ASP A 145 -11.89 18.22 -2.86
CA ASP A 145 -12.81 19.38 -2.88
C ASP A 145 -14.22 19.01 -3.37
N LEU A 146 -14.29 18.16 -4.40
CA LEU A 146 -15.56 17.67 -4.92
C LEU A 146 -16.29 16.82 -3.88
N ALA A 147 -15.58 15.90 -3.23
CA ALA A 147 -16.12 15.04 -2.20
C ALA A 147 -16.63 15.87 -1.00
N ASP A 148 -15.84 16.83 -0.55
CA ASP A 148 -16.17 17.75 0.56
C ASP A 148 -17.44 18.56 0.27
N ARG A 149 -17.55 19.11 -0.96
CA ARG A 149 -18.71 19.90 -1.40
C ARG A 149 -20.02 19.11 -1.33
N PHE A 150 -19.97 17.81 -1.61
CA PHE A 150 -21.14 16.95 -1.65
C PHE A 150 -21.32 16.08 -0.39
N GLY A 151 -20.50 16.27 0.63
CA GLY A 151 -20.59 15.48 1.86
C GLY A 151 -20.23 14.01 1.67
N ILE A 152 -19.40 13.69 0.68
CA ILE A 152 -19.03 12.32 0.31
C ILE A 152 -17.73 11.92 1.03
N PRO A 153 -17.69 10.79 1.76
CA PRO A 153 -16.46 10.28 2.37
C PRO A 153 -15.35 10.02 1.35
N VAL A 154 -14.10 10.24 1.76
CA VAL A 154 -12.91 10.01 0.94
C VAL A 154 -12.17 8.77 1.45
N ILE A 155 -11.79 7.89 0.53
CA ILE A 155 -10.96 6.71 0.77
C ILE A 155 -9.67 6.87 -0.04
N THR A 156 -8.51 6.78 0.61
CA THR A 156 -7.22 6.80 -0.10
C THR A 156 -6.50 5.46 -0.04
N LEU A 157 -5.97 5.02 -1.18
CA LEU A 157 -5.16 3.81 -1.32
C LEU A 157 -3.70 4.20 -1.64
N VAL A 158 -2.81 3.95 -0.69
CA VAL A 158 -1.42 4.42 -0.75
C VAL A 158 -0.49 3.29 -1.17
N ASP A 159 0.14 3.45 -2.33
CA ASP A 159 1.13 2.54 -2.90
C ASP A 159 2.11 3.28 -3.82
N THR A 160 3.07 3.98 -3.22
CA THR A 160 4.07 4.76 -3.93
C THR A 160 5.45 4.59 -3.31
N PRO A 161 6.52 4.44 -4.11
CA PRO A 161 7.88 4.52 -3.59
C PRO A 161 8.25 5.96 -3.19
N GLY A 162 7.49 6.95 -3.65
CA GLY A 162 7.68 8.37 -3.36
C GLY A 162 7.15 9.26 -4.49
N ALA A 163 7.14 10.57 -4.25
CA ALA A 163 6.86 11.54 -5.31
C ALA A 163 7.94 11.46 -6.40
N TYR A 164 7.58 11.70 -7.67
CA TYR A 164 8.54 11.62 -8.78
C TYR A 164 9.65 12.69 -8.65
N PRO A 165 10.93 12.31 -8.51
CA PRO A 165 12.04 13.24 -8.26
C PRO A 165 12.65 13.75 -9.59
N GLY A 166 11.83 14.36 -10.44
CA GLY A 166 12.25 14.78 -11.78
C GLY A 166 12.31 16.31 -11.95
N LYS A 167 13.18 16.79 -12.84
CA LYS A 167 13.31 18.22 -13.18
C LYS A 167 11.96 18.89 -13.46
N GLY A 168 11.13 18.29 -14.31
CA GLY A 168 9.82 18.85 -14.63
C GLY A 168 8.85 18.86 -13.45
N ALA A 169 8.98 17.92 -12.50
CA ALA A 169 8.18 17.94 -11.27
C ALA A 169 8.59 19.12 -10.37
N GLU A 170 9.89 19.40 -10.26
CA GLU A 170 10.40 20.56 -9.53
C GLU A 170 9.96 21.88 -10.17
N GLU A 171 10.11 22.03 -11.49
CA GLU A 171 9.68 23.21 -12.25
C GLU A 171 8.17 23.50 -12.10
N ARG A 172 7.36 22.45 -11.84
CA ARG A 172 5.92 22.55 -11.62
C ARG A 172 5.50 22.55 -10.15
N GLY A 173 6.44 22.60 -9.21
CA GLY A 173 6.18 22.76 -7.78
C GLY A 173 5.77 21.48 -7.06
N GLN A 174 6.61 20.43 -7.10
CA GLN A 174 6.36 19.16 -6.40
C GLN A 174 6.16 19.35 -4.88
N SER A 175 7.01 20.15 -4.24
CA SER A 175 6.88 20.42 -2.80
C SER A 175 5.58 21.17 -2.47
N GLU A 176 5.21 22.17 -3.28
CA GLU A 176 3.98 22.94 -3.11
C GLU A 176 2.75 22.04 -3.27
N ALA A 177 2.72 21.19 -4.29
CA ALA A 177 1.59 20.31 -4.55
C ALA A 177 1.40 19.27 -3.42
N ILE A 178 2.48 18.71 -2.89
CA ILE A 178 2.45 17.81 -1.72
C ILE A 178 1.95 18.56 -0.47
N ALA A 179 2.47 19.76 -0.22
CA ALA A 179 2.07 20.57 0.93
C ALA A 179 0.58 20.93 0.87
N ARG A 180 0.08 21.38 -0.29
CA ARG A 180 -1.35 21.69 -0.50
C ARG A 180 -2.24 20.45 -0.42
N SER A 181 -1.78 19.30 -0.89
CA SER A 181 -2.55 18.05 -0.75
C SER A 181 -2.67 17.63 0.71
N THR A 182 -1.58 17.77 1.46
CA THR A 182 -1.57 17.52 2.91
C THR A 182 -2.46 18.51 3.66
N GLU A 183 -2.40 19.80 3.34
CA GLU A 183 -3.29 20.84 3.87
C GLU A 183 -4.76 20.52 3.55
N LYS A 184 -5.09 20.18 2.30
CA LYS A 184 -6.45 19.79 1.92
C LYS A 184 -6.92 18.58 2.70
N CYS A 185 -6.06 17.58 2.86
CA CYS A 185 -6.32 16.44 3.72
C CYS A 185 -6.57 16.86 5.17
N LEU A 186 -5.93 17.89 5.72
CA LEU A 186 -6.22 18.35 7.08
C LEU A 186 -7.55 19.10 7.19
N ASP A 187 -7.94 19.82 6.13
CA ASP A 187 -9.09 20.74 6.13
C ASP A 187 -10.44 20.10 5.76
N LEU A 188 -10.44 18.90 5.16
CA LEU A 188 -11.66 18.19 4.77
C LEU A 188 -12.66 18.04 5.93
N ARG A 189 -13.93 18.34 5.65
CA ARG A 189 -15.06 18.22 6.59
C ARG A 189 -15.81 16.90 6.45
N VAL A 190 -15.41 16.05 5.51
CA VAL A 190 -15.92 14.68 5.33
C VAL A 190 -14.95 13.65 5.92
N PRO A 191 -15.42 12.44 6.26
CA PRO A 191 -14.54 11.36 6.71
C PRO A 191 -13.46 11.07 5.66
N LEU A 192 -12.19 11.03 6.09
CA LEU A 192 -11.07 10.59 5.27
C LEU A 192 -10.41 9.38 5.92
N VAL A 193 -10.46 8.23 5.25
CA VAL A 193 -9.79 7.00 5.68
C VAL A 193 -8.72 6.61 4.66
N SER A 194 -7.53 6.25 5.14
CA SER A 194 -6.41 5.88 4.29
C SER A 194 -5.96 4.46 4.56
N VAL A 195 -5.59 3.73 3.51
CA VAL A 195 -4.99 2.39 3.62
C VAL A 195 -3.67 2.36 2.86
N VAL A 196 -2.57 2.08 3.56
CA VAL A 196 -1.28 1.79 2.91
C VAL A 196 -1.30 0.33 2.46
N ILE A 197 -1.56 0.14 1.17
CA ILE A 197 -1.71 -1.18 0.55
C ILE A 197 -0.38 -1.74 0.04
N GLY A 198 0.65 -0.92 -0.17
CA GLY A 198 1.98 -1.37 -0.61
C GLY A 198 3.09 -0.55 0.03
N GLU A 199 3.64 0.40 -0.71
CA GLU A 199 4.63 1.34 -0.17
C GLU A 199 4.01 2.69 0.21
N GLY A 200 4.37 3.19 1.39
CA GLY A 200 4.11 4.56 1.85
C GLY A 200 5.39 5.37 1.74
N GLY A 201 5.76 5.80 0.54
CA GLY A 201 6.98 6.55 0.29
C GLY A 201 6.90 8.03 0.66
N SER A 202 7.48 8.39 1.80
CA SER A 202 7.80 9.78 2.20
C SER A 202 6.62 10.77 2.06
N GLY A 203 6.92 12.03 1.75
CA GLY A 203 5.93 13.09 1.53
C GLY A 203 4.91 12.76 0.44
N GLY A 204 5.29 11.95 -0.55
CA GLY A 204 4.38 11.53 -1.61
C GLY A 204 3.22 10.69 -1.09
N ALA A 205 3.48 9.81 -0.12
CA ALA A 205 2.44 9.07 0.59
C ALA A 205 1.67 9.95 1.60
N VAL A 206 2.36 10.83 2.34
CA VAL A 206 1.74 11.74 3.34
C VAL A 206 0.63 12.59 2.73
N ALA A 207 0.81 13.04 1.48
CA ALA A 207 -0.18 13.81 0.72
C ALA A 207 -1.54 13.13 0.55
N PHE A 208 -1.63 11.80 0.77
CA PHE A 208 -2.85 11.00 0.70
C PHE A 208 -3.20 10.33 2.04
N ALA A 209 -2.20 10.09 2.89
CA ALA A 209 -2.36 9.35 4.14
C ALA A 209 -2.74 10.23 5.35
N THR A 210 -2.89 11.55 5.17
CA THR A 210 -3.24 12.48 6.25
C THR A 210 -4.74 12.43 6.57
N GLY A 211 -5.26 11.25 6.94
CA GLY A 211 -6.68 10.97 7.22
C GLY A 211 -7.09 10.98 8.68
N ASN A 212 -8.40 10.85 8.94
CA ASN A 212 -8.97 10.59 10.27
C ASN A 212 -8.58 9.21 10.80
N ARG A 213 -8.50 8.22 9.89
CA ARG A 213 -8.03 6.87 10.17
C ARG A 213 -7.02 6.45 9.11
N ILE A 214 -5.97 5.76 9.55
CA ILE A 214 -4.94 5.16 8.72
C ILE A 214 -4.88 3.68 9.08
N ALA A 215 -5.05 2.82 8.10
CA ALA A 215 -4.74 1.41 8.20
C ALA A 215 -3.53 1.05 7.34
N MET A 216 -2.84 -0.01 7.72
CA MET A 216 -1.74 -0.56 6.95
C MET A 216 -1.95 -2.06 6.78
N LEU A 217 -1.72 -2.58 5.58
CA LEU A 217 -1.55 -4.01 5.41
C LEU A 217 -0.32 -4.50 6.20
N GLU A 218 -0.38 -5.73 6.70
CA GLU A 218 0.59 -6.28 7.64
C GLU A 218 2.06 -6.25 7.16
N HIS A 219 2.25 -6.37 5.85
CA HIS A 219 3.56 -6.30 5.21
C HIS A 219 3.73 -5.06 4.34
N SER A 220 2.81 -4.09 4.39
CA SER A 220 3.06 -2.77 3.82
C SER A 220 4.05 -1.98 4.69
N VAL A 221 4.67 -0.98 4.08
CA VAL A 221 5.72 -0.18 4.71
C VAL A 221 5.41 1.30 4.59
N TYR A 222 5.77 2.11 5.57
CA TYR A 222 5.60 3.56 5.51
C TYR A 222 6.80 4.23 6.17
N SER A 223 7.55 5.03 5.41
CA SER A 223 8.80 5.62 5.86
C SER A 223 9.04 7.02 5.31
N VAL A 224 9.79 7.83 6.05
CA VAL A 224 10.23 9.17 5.64
C VAL A 224 11.23 9.14 4.46
N ILE A 225 11.96 8.04 4.31
CA ILE A 225 12.95 7.81 3.25
C ILE A 225 13.00 6.32 2.93
N SER A 226 13.39 5.94 1.70
CA SER A 226 13.64 4.53 1.38
C SER A 226 14.79 3.97 2.23
N PRO A 227 14.77 2.67 2.58
CA PRO A 227 15.89 2.03 3.27
C PRO A 227 17.22 2.22 2.54
N GLU A 228 17.21 2.12 1.21
CA GLU A 228 18.39 2.32 0.37
C GLU A 228 18.91 3.77 0.45
N GLY A 229 18.00 4.74 0.40
CA GLY A 229 18.35 6.16 0.54
C GLY A 229 18.95 6.45 1.91
N CYS A 230 18.34 5.94 2.97
CA CYS A 230 18.85 6.05 4.34
C CYS A 230 20.24 5.43 4.49
N ALA A 231 20.44 4.22 3.97
CA ALA A 231 21.70 3.49 3.98
C ALA A 231 22.83 4.30 3.29
N SER A 232 22.54 4.84 2.11
CA SER A 232 23.50 5.66 1.34
C SER A 232 23.91 6.96 2.04
N ILE A 233 23.06 7.51 2.91
CA ILE A 233 23.32 8.77 3.63
C ILE A 233 24.05 8.51 4.95
N LEU A 234 23.47 7.66 5.80
CA LEU A 234 23.96 7.46 7.17
C LEU A 234 25.14 6.49 7.25
N TRP A 235 25.15 5.46 6.41
CA TRP A 235 26.24 4.48 6.34
C TRP A 235 27.19 4.69 5.17
N LYS A 236 26.84 5.58 4.21
CA LYS A 236 27.58 5.77 2.95
C LYS A 236 27.72 4.46 2.14
N ASP A 237 26.79 3.54 2.34
CA ASP A 237 26.78 2.22 1.74
C ASP A 237 25.32 1.76 1.56
N ALA A 238 24.88 1.58 0.31
CA ALA A 238 23.52 1.17 0.01
C ALA A 238 23.22 -0.29 0.43
N GLU A 239 24.25 -1.13 0.56
CA GLU A 239 24.09 -2.53 1.00
C GLU A 239 23.66 -2.63 2.48
N LYS A 240 23.81 -1.54 3.25
CA LYS A 240 23.30 -1.38 4.61
C LYS A 240 21.79 -1.12 4.68
N MET A 241 21.05 -1.36 3.59
CA MET A 241 19.59 -1.24 3.51
C MET A 241 18.84 -2.11 4.53
N ARG A 242 19.42 -3.25 4.95
CA ARG A 242 18.81 -4.12 5.98
C ARG A 242 18.84 -3.45 7.35
N GLU A 243 20.01 -2.97 7.77
CA GLU A 243 20.19 -2.21 9.00
C GLU A 243 19.39 -0.91 8.98
N ALA A 244 19.33 -0.23 7.83
CA ALA A 244 18.53 0.98 7.67
C ALA A 244 17.02 0.70 7.81
N ALA A 245 16.50 -0.39 7.22
CA ALA A 245 15.10 -0.76 7.35
C ALA A 245 14.70 -1.03 8.81
N GLU A 246 15.58 -1.66 9.59
CA GLU A 246 15.38 -1.87 11.02
C GLU A 246 15.38 -0.55 11.81
N ALA A 247 16.38 0.30 11.55
CA ALA A 247 16.51 1.59 12.21
C ALA A 247 15.33 2.53 11.94
N LEU A 248 14.77 2.49 10.72
CA LEU A 248 13.65 3.33 10.29
C LEU A 248 12.31 2.95 10.94
N ARG A 249 12.18 1.74 11.52
CA ARG A 249 10.92 1.26 12.14
C ARG A 249 9.70 1.41 11.23
N LEU A 250 9.88 1.13 9.94
CA LEU A 250 8.93 1.38 8.85
C LEU A 250 7.74 0.42 8.75
N THR A 251 7.66 -0.58 9.63
CA THR A 251 6.67 -1.67 9.54
C THR A 251 5.31 -1.24 10.08
N ALA A 252 4.23 -1.83 9.59
CA ALA A 252 2.88 -1.59 10.11
C ALA A 252 2.79 -1.78 11.63
N GLN A 253 3.54 -2.72 12.20
CA GLN A 253 3.56 -3.02 13.64
C GLN A 253 4.21 -1.89 14.43
N ASN A 254 5.41 -1.45 14.03
CA ASN A 254 6.08 -0.35 14.73
C ASN A 254 5.29 0.96 14.63
N LEU A 255 4.70 1.22 13.47
CA LEU A 255 3.89 2.43 13.26
C LEU A 255 2.56 2.39 14.00
N HIS A 256 2.03 1.21 14.29
CA HIS A 256 0.88 1.04 15.16
C HIS A 256 1.24 1.34 16.62
N GLU A 257 2.37 0.82 17.11
CA GLU A 257 2.89 1.12 18.45
C GLU A 257 3.17 2.62 18.65
N LEU A 258 3.71 3.28 17.62
CA LEU A 258 3.93 4.74 17.59
C LEU A 258 2.64 5.56 17.49
N GLY A 259 1.49 4.94 17.23
CA GLY A 259 0.19 5.62 17.06
C GLY A 259 0.03 6.36 15.73
N ILE A 260 0.87 6.07 14.73
CA ILE A 260 0.75 6.60 13.36
C ILE A 260 -0.33 5.80 12.61
N CYS A 261 -0.24 4.48 12.68
CA CYS A 261 -1.21 3.54 12.12
C CYS A 261 -2.28 3.20 13.16
N ASP A 262 -3.55 3.38 12.82
CA ASP A 262 -4.66 3.07 13.73
C ASP A 262 -5.04 1.58 13.70
N ARG A 263 -4.80 0.90 12.56
CA ARG A 263 -5.22 -0.49 12.35
C ARG A 263 -4.28 -1.25 11.41
N ILE A 264 -3.86 -2.44 11.84
CA ILE A 264 -3.16 -3.39 10.98
C ILE A 264 -4.18 -4.36 10.35
N ILE A 265 -4.13 -4.52 9.04
CA ILE A 265 -4.94 -5.47 8.28
C ILE A 265 -4.04 -6.66 7.96
N ARG A 266 -4.34 -7.81 8.57
CA ARG A 266 -3.55 -9.04 8.39
C ARG A 266 -3.58 -9.50 6.92
N GLU A 267 -2.43 -9.93 6.43
CA GLU A 267 -2.31 -10.53 5.11
C GLU A 267 -2.50 -12.06 5.20
N PRO A 268 -2.94 -12.73 4.13
CA PRO A 268 -2.90 -14.18 4.04
C PRO A 268 -1.47 -14.70 4.22
N LEU A 269 -1.34 -15.98 4.62
CA LEU A 269 -0.03 -16.61 4.70
C LEU A 269 0.72 -16.48 3.36
N GLY A 270 1.97 -16.02 3.44
CA GLY A 270 2.79 -15.74 2.28
C GLY A 270 2.52 -14.38 1.61
N GLY A 271 1.71 -13.51 2.22
CA GLY A 271 1.48 -12.14 1.78
C GLY A 271 0.32 -11.95 0.80
N ALA A 272 -0.02 -10.69 0.56
CA ALA A 272 -1.20 -10.27 -0.19
C ALA A 272 -1.28 -10.84 -1.62
N HIS A 273 -0.12 -10.99 -2.27
CA HIS A 273 -0.03 -11.47 -3.65
C HIS A 273 -0.48 -12.93 -3.82
N ARG A 274 -0.35 -13.77 -2.77
CA ARG A 274 -0.74 -15.19 -2.83
C ARG A 274 -2.24 -15.42 -2.71
N ALA A 275 -2.98 -14.49 -2.12
CA ALA A 275 -4.44 -14.55 -2.03
C ALA A 275 -5.04 -13.14 -2.13
N LYS A 276 -4.94 -12.54 -3.32
CA LYS A 276 -5.38 -11.16 -3.61
C LYS A 276 -6.83 -10.93 -3.20
N ALA A 277 -7.75 -11.81 -3.61
CA ALA A 277 -9.18 -11.68 -3.30
C ALA A 277 -9.47 -11.59 -1.80
N LYS A 278 -8.85 -12.46 -0.98
CA LYS A 278 -9.01 -12.44 0.49
C LYS A 278 -8.42 -11.18 1.12
N THR A 279 -7.29 -10.70 0.59
CA THR A 279 -6.66 -9.46 1.04
C THR A 279 -7.56 -8.26 0.74
N ILE A 280 -8.07 -8.18 -0.49
CA ILE A 280 -8.97 -7.12 -0.92
C ILE A 280 -10.24 -7.11 -0.06
N GLU A 281 -10.85 -8.27 0.17
CA GLU A 281 -12.00 -8.40 1.08
C GLU A 281 -11.69 -7.88 2.50
N SER A 282 -10.51 -8.20 3.03
CA SER A 282 -10.06 -7.75 4.35
C SER A 282 -9.86 -6.23 4.40
N VAL A 283 -9.34 -5.63 3.34
CA VAL A 283 -9.23 -4.17 3.19
C VAL A 283 -10.61 -3.54 3.12
N GLY A 284 -11.54 -4.08 2.33
CA GLY A 284 -12.92 -3.61 2.26
C GLY A 284 -13.62 -3.63 3.63
N LYS A 285 -13.47 -4.70 4.41
CA LYS A 285 -13.98 -4.79 5.78
C LYS A 285 -13.37 -3.70 6.68
N ALA A 286 -12.06 -3.50 6.62
CA ALA A 286 -11.38 -2.49 7.43
C ALA A 286 -11.84 -1.06 7.08
N ILE A 287 -11.98 -0.73 5.80
CA ILE A 287 -12.50 0.56 5.33
C ILE A 287 -13.90 0.81 5.90
N LYS A 288 -14.80 -0.19 5.82
CA LYS A 288 -16.16 -0.08 6.35
C LYS A 288 -16.19 0.18 7.85
N VAL A 289 -15.36 -0.53 8.62
CA VAL A 289 -15.23 -0.30 10.06
C VAL A 289 -14.72 1.11 10.35
N MET A 290 -13.67 1.56 9.67
CA MET A 290 -13.11 2.91 9.87
C MET A 290 -14.10 4.03 9.50
N LEU A 291 -14.91 3.84 8.45
CA LEU A 291 -15.96 4.78 8.09
C LEU A 291 -17.08 4.80 9.13
N ALA A 292 -17.52 3.63 9.62
CA ALA A 292 -18.55 3.53 10.65
C ALA A 292 -18.12 4.18 11.98
N GLU A 293 -16.84 4.09 12.36
CA GLU A 293 -16.28 4.80 13.53
C GLU A 293 -16.36 6.34 13.42
N LEU A 294 -16.57 6.87 12.21
CA LEU A 294 -16.66 8.30 11.92
C LEU A 294 -18.09 8.76 11.62
N ASP A 295 -19.04 7.83 11.51
CA ASP A 295 -20.45 8.16 11.25
C ASP A 295 -21.04 8.98 12.40
N GLY A 296 -21.93 9.92 12.06
CA GLY A 296 -22.56 10.82 13.03
C GLY A 296 -21.69 11.99 13.51
N LYS A 297 -20.40 12.03 13.17
CA LYS A 297 -19.55 13.19 13.45
C LYS A 297 -19.83 14.33 12.46
N THR A 298 -19.92 15.54 12.99
CA THR A 298 -19.98 16.76 12.19
C THR A 298 -18.64 17.05 11.52
N GLY A 299 -18.66 17.89 10.48
CA GLY A 299 -17.44 18.24 9.76
C GLY A 299 -16.38 18.96 10.61
N ASP A 300 -16.81 19.79 11.58
CA ASP A 300 -15.87 20.43 12.51
C ASP A 300 -15.26 19.39 13.47
N GLU A 301 -16.05 18.43 13.99
CA GLU A 301 -15.52 17.35 14.82
C GLU A 301 -14.53 16.45 14.06
N LEU A 302 -14.78 16.18 12.78
CA LEU A 302 -13.87 15.41 11.93
C LEU A 302 -12.55 16.14 11.71
N ARG A 303 -12.60 17.43 11.41
CA ARG A 303 -11.40 18.28 11.23
C ARG A 303 -10.62 18.40 12.54
N ASP A 304 -11.31 18.67 13.65
CA ASP A 304 -10.68 18.84 14.96
C ASP A 304 -10.04 17.54 15.46
N ALA A 305 -10.70 16.39 15.25
CA ALA A 305 -10.13 15.08 15.55
C ALA A 305 -8.86 14.80 14.73
N ARG A 306 -8.85 15.18 13.45
CA ARG A 306 -7.68 15.06 12.57
C ARG A 306 -6.55 15.95 13.06
N ARG A 307 -6.82 17.22 13.32
CA ARG A 307 -5.86 18.18 13.88
C ARG A 307 -5.26 17.67 15.19
N LYS A 308 -6.09 17.19 16.12
CA LYS A 308 -5.63 16.62 17.40
C LYS A 308 -4.74 15.38 17.19
N LYS A 309 -5.12 14.48 16.28
CA LYS A 309 -4.31 13.30 15.93
C LYS A 309 -2.91 13.72 15.50
N TYR A 310 -2.79 14.59 14.49
CA TYR A 310 -1.48 14.96 13.93
C TYR A 310 -0.63 15.83 14.86
N LEU A 311 -1.23 16.71 15.67
CA LEU A 311 -0.50 17.46 16.70
C LEU A 311 -0.01 16.58 17.86
N GLY A 312 -0.65 15.43 18.09
CA GLY A 312 -0.23 14.45 19.09
C GLY A 312 0.88 13.50 18.62
N LEU A 313 1.13 13.39 17.31
CA LEU A 313 2.20 12.56 16.78
C LEU A 313 3.57 13.08 17.22
N GLY A 314 4.51 12.17 17.47
CA GLY A 314 5.85 12.49 17.96
C GLY A 314 5.97 12.71 19.47
N GLN A 315 4.84 12.70 20.22
CA GLN A 315 4.87 12.74 21.68
C GLN A 315 5.17 11.37 22.32
N LYS A 316 4.82 10.28 21.62
CA LYS A 316 5.15 8.92 22.00
C LYS A 316 6.40 8.48 21.25
N GLY A 317 7.46 8.16 21.97
CA GLY A 317 8.62 7.47 21.42
C GLY A 317 8.51 5.95 21.63
N LEU A 318 9.14 5.18 20.74
CA LEU A 318 9.52 3.80 21.04
C LEU A 318 10.76 3.87 21.93
N ALA A 319 10.59 4.10 23.22
CA ALA A 319 11.71 3.92 24.15
C ALA A 319 12.05 2.42 24.21
N ALA A 320 13.32 2.09 24.00
CA ALA A 320 13.90 0.84 24.47
C ALA A 320 14.16 0.93 25.98
#